data_AF-M7SI29-F1
#
_entry.id   AF-M7SI29-F1
#
_cell.length_a   1.000
_cell.length_b   1.000
_cell.length_c   1.000
_cell.angle_alpha   90.00
_cell.angle_beta   90.00
_cell.angle_gamma   90.00
#
_symmetry.space_group_name_H-M   'P 1'
#
loop_
_entity.id
_entity.type
_entity.pdbx_description
1 polymer ?
#
loop_
_entity_poly.entity_id
_entity_poly.type
_entity_poly.pdbx_seq_one_letter_code
_entity_poly.pdbx_strand_id
1 'polypeptide(L)'
;MSLDIVDRNGSCFKMQAFRNDNVCQYNYDFENMKAIKQTQFYFINRENKSVNIGGCVDLVGKQFEFPMYEDANKCKLDTTTNKGYGSGSASFFQTEILFRGLDNLIHVAKSCTDFAGVQEQLVRYDNDPATRTVQRVVNQYYIDHITKQKVFISHNVVSPLKFSYQTYACGKWQFDDAKLEAYRPTQIRIFDTVANQYYNVTGCDYTSDMGKVPKIVQPYTKISVAGSVKGEEVGDLDTTDGSNDNLPQYTTFEIQEMLLNNSQWTATSYCNDGWGSWTKTYSYTGYFNGGLRTLAKWVTQYKTINQGTTIEYIRPRNEGDSDAVYGTYKYYYVSQAQKTLKRIPLTIYINSLNLSDEYRKNFELTTLSQELNLNNGVKQIINTKDFTNWQATYYRPNGNGNLCMNYTFSNGSEWKPSSKGKYCSWVQTPNANYSCASHNNWIVPNQ
;
A
#
# COMPACT_ATOMS: atom_id res chain seq x y z
N MET A 1 -82.69 -3.45 -7.54
CA MET A 1 -82.45 -3.16 -6.10
C MET A 1 -83.54 -2.19 -5.64
N SER A 2 -84.07 -2.31 -4.42
CA SER A 2 -84.99 -1.31 -3.86
C SER A 2 -84.20 -0.30 -3.04
N LEU A 3 -84.43 0.99 -3.26
CA LEU A 3 -83.88 2.08 -2.48
C LEU A 3 -84.96 2.66 -1.56
N ASP A 4 -84.60 2.88 -0.31
CA ASP A 4 -85.43 3.64 0.62
C ASP A 4 -85.06 5.12 0.48
N ILE A 5 -86.00 5.94 0.01
CA ILE A 5 -85.84 7.39 -0.14
C ILE A 5 -86.62 8.07 0.98
N VAL A 6 -85.94 8.89 1.77
CA VAL A 6 -86.54 9.71 2.83
C VAL A 6 -86.97 11.05 2.21
N ASP A 7 -88.27 11.31 2.19
CA ASP A 7 -88.82 12.59 1.74
C ASP A 7 -88.59 13.69 2.81
N ARG A 8 -88.72 14.98 2.45
CA ARG A 8 -88.46 16.14 3.33
C ARG A 8 -89.30 16.14 4.61
N ASN A 9 -90.42 15.42 4.62
CA ASN A 9 -91.29 15.22 5.77
C ASN A 9 -90.91 14.01 6.65
N GLY A 10 -89.77 13.36 6.37
CA GLY A 10 -89.28 12.19 7.11
C GLY A 10 -89.96 10.87 6.73
N SER A 11 -90.85 10.86 5.73
CA SER A 11 -91.50 9.62 5.28
C SER A 11 -90.61 8.84 4.31
N CYS A 12 -90.43 7.53 4.57
CA CYS A 12 -89.64 6.64 3.73
C CYS A 12 -90.52 5.99 2.67
N PHE A 13 -90.13 6.13 1.39
CA PHE A 13 -90.76 5.43 0.29
C PHE A 13 -89.76 4.51 -0.40
N LYS A 14 -90.19 3.29 -0.70
CA LYS A 14 -89.43 2.33 -1.48
C LYS A 14 -89.55 2.65 -2.96
N MET A 15 -88.42 2.88 -3.61
CA MET A 15 -88.35 3.08 -5.05
C MET A 15 -87.45 2.03 -5.69
N GLN A 16 -87.79 1.63 -6.91
CA GLN A 16 -86.96 0.69 -7.66
C GLN A 16 -85.80 1.45 -8.31
N ALA A 17 -84.58 1.04 -7.99
CA ALA A 17 -83.38 1.52 -8.66
C ALA A 17 -83.15 0.71 -9.94
N PHE A 18 -82.92 1.42 -11.02
CA PHE A 18 -82.56 0.86 -12.31
C PHE A 18 -81.08 1.13 -12.59
N ARG A 19 -80.50 0.24 -13.40
CA ARG A 19 -79.10 0.27 -13.78
C ARG A 19 -78.99 0.76 -15.21
N ASN A 20 -78.06 1.69 -15.47
CA ASN A 20 -77.72 2.10 -16.83
C ASN A 20 -76.23 1.83 -17.11
N ASP A 21 -75.97 0.72 -17.78
CA ASP A 21 -74.62 0.27 -18.12
C ASP A 21 -74.02 1.01 -19.33
N ASN A 22 -74.82 1.79 -20.05
CA ASN A 22 -74.39 2.43 -21.30
C ASN A 22 -73.86 3.85 -21.10
N VAL A 23 -73.98 4.41 -19.89
CA VAL A 23 -73.60 5.81 -19.62
C VAL A 23 -72.15 5.92 -19.16
N CYS A 24 -71.63 4.91 -18.47
CA CYS A 24 -70.31 4.96 -17.86
C CYS A 24 -69.24 4.29 -18.74
N GLN A 25 -68.07 4.93 -18.80
CA GLN A 25 -66.86 4.34 -19.36
C GLN A 25 -66.32 3.24 -18.43
N TYR A 26 -65.40 2.42 -18.94
CA TYR A 26 -64.71 1.45 -18.10
C TYR A 26 -63.69 2.15 -17.20
N ASN A 27 -63.50 1.61 -16.00
CA ASN A 27 -62.38 1.98 -15.14
C ASN A 27 -61.17 1.11 -15.49
N TYR A 28 -59.96 1.65 -15.46
CA TYR A 28 -58.75 0.92 -15.88
C TYR A 28 -57.78 0.74 -14.72
N ASP A 29 -57.53 -0.53 -14.39
CA ASP A 29 -56.48 -0.96 -13.48
C ASP A 29 -55.28 -1.45 -14.30
N PHE A 30 -54.37 -0.53 -14.60
CA PHE A 30 -53.18 -0.83 -15.40
C PHE A 30 -52.14 -1.68 -14.64
N GLU A 31 -52.13 -1.64 -13.30
CA GLU A 31 -51.19 -2.46 -12.51
C GLU A 31 -51.52 -3.95 -12.63
N ASN A 32 -52.81 -4.28 -12.61
CA ASN A 32 -53.28 -5.66 -12.73
C ASN A 32 -53.72 -6.03 -14.15
N MET A 33 -53.57 -5.13 -15.13
CA MET A 33 -54.00 -5.29 -16.52
C MET A 33 -55.48 -5.68 -16.66
N LYS A 34 -56.37 -4.92 -16.01
CA LYS A 34 -57.83 -5.13 -16.03
C LYS A 34 -58.64 -3.87 -16.33
N ALA A 35 -59.65 -4.01 -17.18
CA ALA A 35 -60.71 -3.02 -17.35
C ALA A 35 -61.96 -3.47 -16.59
N ILE A 36 -62.56 -2.58 -15.80
CA ILE A 36 -63.71 -2.87 -14.94
C ILE A 36 -64.93 -2.13 -15.47
N LYS A 37 -66.02 -2.85 -15.73
CA LYS A 37 -67.27 -2.21 -16.21
C LYS A 37 -67.88 -1.37 -15.10
N GLN A 38 -68.21 -0.12 -15.42
CA GLN A 38 -68.95 0.76 -14.52
C GLN A 38 -70.42 0.86 -14.91
N THR A 39 -71.25 1.24 -13.93
CA THR A 39 -72.65 1.59 -14.14
C THR A 39 -73.01 2.88 -13.42
N GLN A 40 -74.06 3.56 -13.91
CA GLN A 40 -74.77 4.58 -13.15
C GLN A 40 -76.14 4.04 -12.72
N PHE A 41 -76.55 4.33 -11.49
CA PHE A 41 -77.89 4.00 -11.00
C PHE A 41 -78.82 5.19 -11.20
N TYR A 42 -80.10 4.93 -11.46
CA TYR A 42 -81.13 5.96 -11.58
C TYR A 42 -82.47 5.46 -11.06
N PHE A 43 -83.38 6.38 -10.77
CA PHE A 43 -84.79 6.07 -10.46
C PHE A 43 -85.73 6.95 -11.31
N ILE A 44 -86.97 6.50 -11.46
CA ILE A 44 -88.03 7.27 -12.12
C ILE A 44 -88.86 7.95 -11.04
N ASN A 45 -88.88 9.28 -11.04
CA ASN A 45 -89.64 10.05 -10.05
C ASN A 45 -91.16 10.03 -10.36
N ARG A 46 -91.98 10.64 -9.46
CA ARG A 46 -93.44 10.69 -9.63
C ARG A 46 -93.91 11.47 -10.86
N GLU A 47 -93.05 12.27 -11.48
CA GLU A 47 -93.29 13.00 -12.73
C GLU A 47 -92.84 12.21 -13.97
N ASN A 48 -92.53 10.92 -13.81
CA ASN A 48 -92.02 10.05 -14.87
C ASN A 48 -90.68 10.50 -15.49
N LYS A 49 -89.85 11.23 -14.72
CA LYS A 49 -88.52 11.67 -15.13
C LYS A 49 -87.45 10.80 -14.49
N SER A 50 -86.43 10.45 -15.29
CA SER A 50 -85.23 9.75 -14.82
C SER A 50 -84.33 10.68 -14.02
N VAL A 51 -83.97 10.27 -12.80
CA VAL A 51 -83.06 11.01 -11.92
C VAL A 51 -81.90 10.10 -11.56
N ASN A 52 -80.67 10.55 -11.87
CA ASN A 52 -79.45 9.81 -11.58
C ASN A 52 -79.15 9.79 -10.08
N ILE A 53 -78.60 8.67 -9.64
CA ILE A 53 -78.22 8.41 -8.25
C ILE A 53 -76.69 8.28 -8.23
N GLY A 54 -76.04 9.36 -7.83
CA GLY A 54 -74.59 9.42 -7.74
C GLY A 54 -73.86 9.34 -9.09
N GLY A 55 -72.55 9.11 -9.01
CA GLY A 55 -71.67 8.96 -10.16
C GLY A 55 -71.60 7.52 -10.68
N CYS A 56 -70.70 7.30 -11.63
CA CYS A 56 -70.34 5.96 -12.09
C CYS A 56 -69.65 5.17 -10.98
N VAL A 57 -70.06 3.91 -10.82
CA VAL A 57 -69.47 2.98 -9.84
C VAL A 57 -69.12 1.65 -10.50
N ASP A 58 -68.05 1.03 -10.02
CA ASP A 58 -67.55 -0.25 -10.51
C ASP A 58 -68.55 -1.38 -10.24
N LEU A 59 -68.83 -2.20 -11.26
CA LEU A 59 -69.59 -3.43 -11.08
C LEU A 59 -68.71 -4.51 -10.45
N VAL A 60 -69.21 -5.13 -9.39
CA VAL A 60 -68.48 -6.14 -8.63
C VAL A 60 -68.72 -7.53 -9.22
N GLY A 61 -67.64 -8.25 -9.53
CA GLY A 61 -67.65 -9.65 -9.96
C GLY A 61 -66.77 -9.89 -11.18
N LYS A 62 -66.15 -11.08 -11.26
CA LYS A 62 -65.22 -11.45 -12.34
C LYS A 62 -65.80 -11.31 -13.75
N GLN A 63 -67.12 -11.44 -13.89
CA GLN A 63 -67.83 -11.27 -15.17
C GLN A 63 -67.84 -9.82 -15.69
N PHE A 64 -67.46 -8.85 -14.85
CA PHE A 64 -67.36 -7.43 -15.20
C PHE A 64 -65.91 -6.93 -15.27
N GLU A 65 -64.94 -7.83 -15.05
CA GLU A 65 -63.50 -7.59 -15.20
C GLU A 65 -63.04 -8.17 -16.54
N PHE A 66 -62.40 -7.34 -17.35
CA PHE A 66 -61.93 -7.71 -18.68
C PHE A 66 -60.40 -7.61 -18.70
N PRO A 67 -59.68 -8.70 -19.07
CA PRO A 67 -58.24 -8.64 -19.17
C PRO A 67 -57.83 -7.69 -20.29
N MET A 68 -56.93 -6.77 -19.95
CA MET A 68 -56.27 -5.90 -20.91
C MET A 68 -55.07 -6.63 -21.50
N TYR A 69 -54.76 -6.34 -22.76
CA TYR A 69 -53.60 -6.89 -23.45
C TYR A 69 -52.96 -5.83 -24.35
N GLU A 70 -51.69 -6.04 -24.62
CA GLU A 70 -50.88 -5.17 -25.46
C GLU A 70 -51.02 -5.56 -26.94
N ASP A 71 -51.30 -4.60 -27.81
CA ASP A 71 -51.23 -4.77 -29.27
C ASP A 71 -49.93 -4.12 -29.79
N ALA A 72 -48.91 -4.96 -29.92
CA ALA A 72 -47.60 -4.58 -30.44
C ALA A 72 -47.58 -4.32 -31.97
N ASN A 73 -48.65 -4.64 -32.70
CA ASN A 73 -48.67 -4.56 -34.16
C ASN A 73 -49.16 -3.21 -34.70
N LYS A 74 -49.89 -2.43 -33.89
CA LYS A 74 -50.48 -1.15 -34.30
C LYS A 74 -49.63 0.07 -33.99
N CYS A 75 -49.01 0.13 -32.80
CA CYS A 75 -48.10 1.22 -32.48
C CYS A 75 -46.73 0.94 -33.11
N LYS A 76 -46.54 1.37 -34.36
CA LYS A 76 -45.20 1.63 -34.90
C LYS A 76 -44.87 3.08 -34.62
N LEU A 77 -44.07 3.35 -33.60
CA LEU A 77 -43.65 4.71 -33.29
C LEU A 77 -42.20 4.96 -33.65
N ASP A 78 -42.04 6.01 -34.43
CA ASP A 78 -40.80 6.71 -34.73
C ASP A 78 -39.99 6.95 -33.46
N THR A 79 -38.69 6.72 -33.57
CA THR A 79 -37.67 7.33 -32.72
C THR A 79 -38.04 8.80 -32.48
N THR A 80 -38.48 9.15 -31.26
CA THR A 80 -38.61 10.56 -30.90
C THR A 80 -37.20 11.14 -30.84
N THR A 81 -36.81 11.84 -31.90
CA THR A 81 -35.49 12.44 -32.09
C THR A 81 -35.27 13.65 -31.19
N ASN A 82 -36.29 14.15 -30.50
CA ASN A 82 -36.14 15.34 -29.69
C ASN A 82 -37.14 15.42 -28.53
N LYS A 83 -36.70 14.99 -27.34
CA LYS A 83 -37.39 15.29 -26.06
C LYS A 83 -37.11 16.73 -25.56
N GLY A 84 -36.54 17.62 -26.38
CA GLY A 84 -36.32 19.03 -26.03
C GLY A 84 -35.06 19.30 -25.18
N TYR A 85 -34.21 18.30 -24.93
CA TYR A 85 -32.99 18.42 -24.12
C TYR A 85 -31.68 18.23 -24.92
N GLY A 86 -31.73 18.31 -26.26
CA GLY A 86 -30.55 18.40 -27.13
C GLY A 86 -29.58 17.20 -27.13
N SER A 87 -29.94 16.07 -26.51
CA SER A 87 -29.06 14.91 -26.31
C SER A 87 -29.70 13.59 -26.75
N GLY A 88 -29.83 13.42 -28.07
CA GLY A 88 -30.05 12.13 -28.73
C GLY A 88 -31.47 11.55 -28.69
N SER A 89 -31.75 10.70 -29.67
CA SER A 89 -33.01 9.96 -29.80
C SER A 89 -33.13 8.91 -28.71
N ALA A 90 -34.25 8.87 -27.99
CA ALA A 90 -34.53 7.82 -27.02
C ALA A 90 -35.83 7.11 -27.43
N SER A 91 -35.70 5.90 -27.96
CA SER A 91 -36.84 5.05 -28.30
C SER A 91 -37.38 4.39 -27.03
N PHE A 92 -38.67 4.58 -26.76
CA PHE A 92 -39.36 3.87 -25.69
C PHE A 92 -40.53 3.10 -26.32
N PHE A 93 -40.68 1.84 -25.91
CA PHE A 93 -41.77 0.98 -26.35
C PHE A 93 -43.10 1.59 -25.91
N GLN A 94 -44.04 1.71 -26.85
CA GLN A 94 -45.41 2.17 -26.61
C GLN A 94 -46.30 1.20 -27.36
N THR A 95 -47.02 0.34 -26.65
CA THR A 95 -48.01 -0.58 -27.24
C THR A 95 -49.40 -0.02 -26.95
N GLU A 96 -50.37 -0.28 -27.84
CA GLU A 96 -51.75 0.08 -27.58
C GLU A 96 -52.30 -0.91 -26.54
N ILE A 97 -52.90 -0.44 -25.46
CA ILE A 97 -53.55 -1.33 -24.48
C ILE A 97 -55.02 -1.47 -24.87
N LEU A 98 -55.40 -2.69 -25.22
CA LEU A 98 -56.73 -3.05 -25.69
C LEU A 98 -57.40 -4.01 -24.70
N PHE A 99 -58.72 -4.07 -24.75
CA PHE A 99 -59.49 -5.12 -24.09
C PHE A 99 -60.73 -5.45 -24.89
N ARG A 100 -61.29 -6.63 -24.66
CA ARG A 100 -62.58 -7.03 -25.23
C ARG A 100 -63.66 -6.83 -24.18
N GLY A 101 -64.57 -5.89 -24.42
CA GLY A 101 -65.59 -5.49 -23.47
C GLY A 101 -66.77 -6.46 -23.38
N LEU A 102 -67.75 -6.12 -22.54
CA LEU A 102 -68.99 -6.89 -22.35
C LEU A 102 -69.84 -7.00 -23.63
N ASP A 103 -69.73 -6.02 -24.51
CA ASP A 103 -70.34 -5.97 -25.85
C ASP A 103 -69.59 -6.82 -26.89
N ASN A 104 -68.54 -7.53 -26.47
CA ASN A 104 -67.66 -8.33 -27.30
C ASN A 104 -66.89 -7.51 -28.35
N LEU A 105 -66.90 -6.17 -28.26
CA LEU A 105 -66.12 -5.28 -29.11
C LEU A 105 -64.73 -5.06 -28.50
N ILE A 106 -63.76 -4.71 -29.36
CA ILE A 106 -62.43 -4.31 -28.90
C ILE A 106 -62.49 -2.82 -28.56
N HIS A 107 -62.14 -2.50 -27.32
CA HIS A 107 -62.05 -1.15 -26.81
C HIS A 107 -60.58 -0.78 -26.59
N VAL A 108 -60.28 0.49 -26.80
CA VAL A 108 -58.95 1.05 -26.55
C VAL A 108 -58.95 1.58 -25.12
N ALA A 109 -58.25 0.89 -24.22
CA ALA A 109 -58.02 1.40 -22.86
C ALA A 109 -56.96 2.51 -22.88
N LYS A 110 -55.97 2.39 -23.77
CA LYS A 110 -54.93 3.41 -23.97
C LYS A 110 -54.50 3.49 -25.43
N SER A 111 -54.66 4.67 -26.05
CA SER A 111 -54.28 4.93 -27.44
C SER A 111 -52.79 5.20 -27.58
N CYS A 112 -52.19 4.93 -28.75
CA CYS A 112 -50.82 5.32 -29.06
C CYS A 112 -50.57 6.85 -28.88
N THR A 113 -51.61 7.69 -29.04
CA THR A 113 -51.52 9.16 -28.88
C THR A 113 -51.43 9.61 -27.42
N ASP A 114 -51.91 8.81 -26.46
CA ASP A 114 -51.93 9.17 -25.04
C ASP A 114 -50.55 9.05 -24.38
N PHE A 115 -49.59 8.44 -25.09
CA PHE A 115 -48.19 8.42 -24.70
C PHE A 115 -47.44 9.70 -25.11
N ALA A 116 -48.10 10.66 -25.74
CA ALA A 116 -47.61 12.03 -25.86
C ALA A 116 -47.56 12.68 -24.47
N GLY A 117 -46.37 12.70 -23.85
CA GLY A 117 -46.16 13.28 -22.52
C GLY A 117 -45.74 12.30 -21.42
N VAL A 118 -45.27 11.10 -21.75
CA VAL A 118 -44.63 10.20 -20.77
C VAL A 118 -43.41 10.88 -20.13
N GLN A 119 -43.41 10.92 -18.81
CA GLN A 119 -42.34 11.45 -17.96
C GLN A 119 -41.55 10.32 -17.32
N GLU A 120 -40.31 10.62 -16.93
CA GLU A 120 -39.40 9.69 -16.27
C GLU A 120 -39.15 10.14 -14.84
N GLN A 121 -39.18 9.19 -13.91
CA GLN A 121 -38.74 9.38 -12.54
C GLN A 121 -37.47 8.55 -12.31
N LEU A 122 -36.37 9.22 -11.98
CA LEU A 122 -35.11 8.54 -11.64
C LEU A 122 -35.28 7.74 -10.34
N VAL A 123 -34.91 6.46 -10.39
CA VAL A 123 -34.89 5.57 -9.23
C VAL A 123 -33.47 5.42 -8.71
N ARG A 124 -32.54 5.05 -9.60
CA ARG A 124 -31.12 4.84 -9.28
C ARG A 124 -30.27 4.93 -10.54
N TYR A 125 -28.96 4.87 -10.36
CA TYR A 125 -28.03 4.60 -11.44
C TYR A 125 -27.57 3.16 -11.38
N ASP A 126 -27.37 2.56 -12.55
CA ASP A 126 -26.73 1.26 -12.70
C ASP A 126 -25.32 1.50 -13.24
N ASN A 127 -24.30 0.99 -12.53
CA ASN A 127 -22.92 1.24 -12.90
C ASN A 127 -22.29 0.03 -13.60
N ASP A 128 -21.58 0.29 -14.69
CA ASP A 128 -20.67 -0.66 -15.33
C ASP A 128 -19.21 -0.22 -15.09
N PRO A 129 -18.51 -0.87 -14.13
CA PRO A 129 -17.12 -0.55 -13.82
C PRO A 129 -16.15 -0.88 -14.96
N ALA A 130 -16.48 -1.84 -15.83
CA ALA A 130 -15.58 -2.28 -16.89
C ALA A 130 -15.45 -1.21 -17.98
N THR A 131 -16.57 -0.56 -18.32
CA THR A 131 -16.60 0.52 -19.32
C THR A 131 -16.53 1.93 -18.70
N ARG A 132 -16.55 2.03 -17.36
CA ARG A 132 -16.63 3.29 -16.61
C ARG A 132 -17.82 4.17 -17.02
N THR A 133 -18.98 3.53 -17.19
CA THR A 133 -20.22 4.21 -17.57
C THR A 133 -21.36 3.86 -16.62
N VAL A 134 -22.23 4.81 -16.35
CA VAL A 134 -23.50 4.58 -15.64
C VAL A 134 -24.69 4.76 -16.57
N GLN A 135 -25.79 4.09 -16.25
CA GLN A 135 -27.08 4.23 -16.91
C GLN A 135 -28.14 4.62 -15.90
N ARG A 136 -29.12 5.43 -16.32
CA ARG A 136 -30.27 5.79 -15.49
C ARG A 136 -31.21 4.60 -15.41
N VAL A 137 -31.70 4.26 -14.23
CA VAL A 137 -32.81 3.34 -14.02
C VAL A 137 -34.02 4.18 -13.62
N VAL A 138 -35.06 4.17 -14.44
CA VAL A 138 -36.20 5.08 -14.31
C VAL A 138 -37.52 4.32 -14.24
N ASN A 139 -38.49 4.91 -13.55
CA ASN A 139 -39.90 4.57 -13.69
C ASN A 139 -40.53 5.49 -14.73
N GLN A 140 -41.41 4.96 -15.57
CA GLN A 140 -42.10 5.74 -16.60
C GLN A 140 -43.54 5.96 -16.16
N TYR A 141 -44.02 7.20 -16.24
CA TYR A 141 -45.37 7.56 -15.82
C TYR A 141 -45.96 8.66 -16.68
N TYR A 142 -47.27 8.85 -16.61
CA TYR A 142 -47.93 10.04 -17.14
C TYR A 142 -48.82 10.67 -16.07
N ILE A 143 -49.24 11.91 -16.31
CA ILE A 143 -50.22 12.60 -15.47
C ILE A 143 -51.57 12.46 -16.14
N ASP A 144 -52.49 11.78 -15.48
CA ASP A 144 -53.84 11.60 -16.00
C ASP A 144 -54.56 12.94 -16.17
N HIS A 145 -55.13 13.18 -17.35
CA HIS A 145 -55.65 14.49 -17.71
C HIS A 145 -56.94 14.84 -16.94
N ILE A 146 -57.66 13.84 -16.43
CA ILE A 146 -58.93 13.99 -15.69
C ILE A 146 -58.65 14.08 -14.20
N THR A 147 -57.97 13.08 -13.65
CA THR A 147 -57.72 12.93 -12.22
C THR A 147 -56.49 13.70 -11.73
N LYS A 148 -55.62 14.13 -12.64
CA LYS A 148 -54.32 14.78 -12.36
C LYS A 148 -53.36 13.91 -11.54
N GLN A 149 -53.62 12.62 -11.42
CA GLN A 149 -52.77 11.70 -10.67
C GLN A 149 -51.66 11.11 -11.55
N LYS A 150 -50.56 10.69 -10.92
CA LYS A 150 -49.48 9.96 -11.59
C LYS A 150 -49.89 8.51 -11.79
N VAL A 151 -49.84 8.04 -13.03
CA VAL A 151 -50.07 6.63 -13.36
C VAL A 151 -48.78 6.06 -13.91
N PHE A 152 -48.22 5.08 -13.20
CA PHE A 152 -46.99 4.41 -13.61
C PHE A 152 -47.28 3.36 -14.68
N ILE A 153 -46.51 3.41 -15.76
CA ILE A 153 -46.60 2.51 -16.90
C ILE A 153 -45.57 1.39 -16.75
N SER A 154 -44.36 1.73 -16.28
CA SER A 154 -43.29 0.77 -16.10
C SER A 154 -42.37 1.17 -14.94
N HIS A 155 -41.72 0.15 -14.36
CA HIS A 155 -40.81 0.30 -13.25
C HIS A 155 -39.43 -0.25 -13.60
N ASN A 156 -38.38 0.38 -13.06
CA ASN A 156 -36.99 -0.05 -13.19
C ASN A 156 -36.47 -0.25 -14.63
N VAL A 157 -36.90 0.60 -15.57
CA VAL A 157 -36.41 0.55 -16.95
C VAL A 157 -35.01 1.15 -17.03
N VAL A 158 -34.07 0.40 -17.59
CA VAL A 158 -32.70 0.87 -17.85
C VAL A 158 -32.70 1.77 -19.08
N SER A 159 -32.23 3.00 -18.91
CA SER A 159 -32.07 3.95 -20.00
C SER A 159 -30.96 3.51 -20.95
N PRO A 160 -31.15 3.64 -22.28
CA PRO A 160 -30.09 3.38 -23.24
C PRO A 160 -28.96 4.42 -23.18
N LEU A 161 -29.18 5.56 -22.50
CA LEU A 161 -28.18 6.61 -22.34
C LEU A 161 -27.10 6.19 -21.35
N LYS A 162 -25.84 6.22 -21.82
CA LYS A 162 -24.66 5.94 -21.03
C LYS A 162 -23.92 7.23 -20.72
N PHE A 163 -23.61 7.43 -19.45
CA PHE A 163 -22.84 8.57 -18.97
C PHE A 163 -21.50 8.08 -18.45
N SER A 164 -20.41 8.62 -19.00
CA SER A 164 -19.08 8.37 -18.46
C SER A 164 -18.97 8.97 -17.06
N TYR A 165 -18.31 8.27 -16.15
CA TYR A 165 -18.10 8.76 -14.79
C TYR A 165 -16.61 8.93 -14.46
N GLN A 166 -16.36 9.78 -13.47
CA GLN A 166 -15.05 9.90 -12.84
C GLN A 166 -15.19 9.70 -11.32
N THR A 167 -14.13 9.14 -10.73
CA THR A 167 -14.01 9.02 -9.28
C THR A 167 -13.34 10.28 -8.74
N TYR A 168 -13.97 10.92 -7.77
CA TYR A 168 -13.48 12.14 -7.15
C TYR A 168 -13.19 11.90 -5.67
N ALA A 169 -12.11 12.51 -5.20
CA ALA A 169 -11.82 12.57 -3.78
C ALA A 169 -12.88 13.42 -3.06
N CYS A 170 -13.30 13.00 -1.88
CA CYS A 170 -14.31 13.69 -1.10
C CYS A 170 -14.00 13.55 0.40
N GLY A 171 -14.73 14.31 1.24
CA GLY A 171 -14.52 14.29 2.68
C GLY A 171 -13.15 14.85 3.11
N LYS A 172 -12.83 14.62 4.39
CA LYS A 172 -11.59 15.09 5.01
C LYS A 172 -10.45 14.09 4.81
N TRP A 173 -9.24 14.62 4.66
CA TRP A 173 -7.99 13.88 4.77
C TRP A 173 -7.82 13.29 6.17
N GLN A 174 -7.44 12.02 6.20
CA GLN A 174 -6.88 11.30 7.34
C GLN A 174 -5.38 11.14 7.12
N PHE A 175 -4.60 11.14 8.20
CA PHE A 175 -3.15 11.22 8.17
C PHE A 175 -2.54 9.95 8.79
N ASP A 176 -1.74 9.23 8.02
CA ASP A 176 -0.89 8.12 8.48
C ASP A 176 0.56 8.66 8.57
N ASP A 177 0.83 9.35 9.67
CA ASP A 177 2.12 10.01 9.92
C ASP A 177 3.27 9.00 10.03
N ALA A 178 3.00 7.74 10.40
CA ALA A 178 4.01 6.68 10.46
C ALA A 178 4.53 6.30 9.08
N LYS A 179 3.68 6.38 8.05
CA LYS A 179 4.03 6.15 6.65
C LYS A 179 4.28 7.43 5.85
N LEU A 180 4.10 8.59 6.48
CA LEU A 180 4.22 9.90 5.83
C LEU A 180 3.26 10.02 4.64
N GLU A 181 2.01 9.61 4.82
CA GLU A 181 0.96 9.70 3.80
C GLU A 181 -0.37 10.20 4.36
N ALA A 182 -1.16 10.85 3.51
CA ALA A 182 -2.54 11.19 3.79
C ALA A 182 -3.47 10.40 2.86
N TYR A 183 -4.67 10.08 3.32
CA TYR A 183 -5.68 9.46 2.47
C TYR A 183 -7.08 10.01 2.76
N ARG A 184 -7.97 9.93 1.79
CA ARG A 184 -9.39 10.32 1.95
C ARG A 184 -10.31 9.49 1.06
N PRO A 185 -11.60 9.35 1.41
CA PRO A 185 -12.53 8.54 0.66
C PRO A 185 -12.82 9.13 -0.72
N THR A 186 -13.52 8.36 -1.55
CA THR A 186 -13.95 8.82 -2.87
C THR A 186 -15.44 8.60 -3.10
N GLN A 187 -15.93 9.24 -4.16
CA GLN A 187 -17.27 9.05 -4.70
C GLN A 187 -17.24 9.08 -6.23
N ILE A 188 -18.16 8.35 -6.86
CA ILE A 188 -18.44 8.46 -8.29
C ILE A 188 -19.38 9.65 -8.52
N ARG A 189 -18.97 10.57 -9.39
CA ARG A 189 -19.79 11.71 -9.80
C ARG A 189 -19.98 11.70 -11.31
N ILE A 190 -21.20 12.03 -11.74
CA ILE A 190 -21.58 12.11 -13.15
C ILE A 190 -22.25 13.44 -13.44
N PHE A 191 -22.17 13.87 -14.68
CA PHE A 191 -23.01 14.94 -15.22
C PHE A 191 -24.16 14.29 -16.00
N ASP A 192 -25.38 14.31 -15.44
CA ASP A 192 -26.57 13.82 -16.14
C ASP A 192 -27.06 14.92 -17.08
N THR A 193 -26.84 14.74 -18.38
CA THR A 193 -27.25 15.72 -19.41
C THR A 193 -28.76 15.81 -19.56
N VAL A 194 -29.53 14.80 -19.13
CA VAL A 194 -31.00 14.82 -19.17
C VAL A 194 -31.52 15.74 -18.06
N ALA A 195 -30.94 15.65 -16.87
CA ALA A 195 -31.30 16.48 -15.73
C ALA A 195 -30.50 17.80 -15.65
N ASN A 196 -29.55 17.99 -16.58
CA ASN A 196 -28.61 19.10 -16.67
C ASN A 196 -27.92 19.45 -15.33
N GLN A 197 -27.49 18.43 -14.58
CA GLN A 197 -26.88 18.62 -13.26
C GLN A 197 -25.94 17.47 -12.87
N TYR A 198 -25.07 17.72 -11.89
CA TYR A 198 -24.18 16.70 -11.36
C TYR A 198 -24.86 15.86 -10.27
N TYR A 199 -24.67 14.55 -10.35
CA TYR A 199 -25.13 13.61 -9.32
C TYR A 199 -23.98 12.80 -8.74
N ASN A 200 -24.06 12.54 -7.43
CA ASN A 200 -23.20 11.58 -6.75
C ASN A 200 -23.88 10.22 -6.82
N VAL A 201 -23.26 9.28 -7.53
CA VAL A 201 -23.80 7.92 -7.74
C VAL A 201 -23.55 7.05 -6.51
N THR A 202 -22.41 7.24 -5.85
CA THR A 202 -22.03 6.53 -4.63
C THR A 202 -21.88 7.49 -3.47
N GLY A 203 -21.96 6.97 -2.23
CA GLY A 203 -21.59 7.72 -1.03
C GLY A 203 -20.12 8.13 -1.01
N CYS A 204 -19.82 9.16 -0.21
CA CYS A 204 -18.45 9.58 0.09
C CYS A 204 -17.88 8.77 1.26
N ASP A 205 -17.31 7.61 0.96
CA ASP A 205 -16.84 6.64 1.93
C ASP A 205 -15.75 5.74 1.33
N TYR A 206 -15.24 4.81 2.14
CA TYR A 206 -14.16 3.88 1.79
C TYR A 206 -14.65 2.53 1.23
N THR A 207 -15.91 2.39 0.85
CA THR A 207 -16.37 1.15 0.21
C THR A 207 -15.85 1.06 -1.22
N SER A 208 -15.91 -0.13 -1.80
CA SER A 208 -15.66 -0.35 -3.23
C SER A 208 -16.97 -0.47 -4.02
N ASP A 209 -18.07 0.05 -3.47
CA ASP A 209 -19.40 -0.09 -4.05
C ASP A 209 -19.42 0.47 -5.47
N MET A 210 -20.12 -0.26 -6.36
CA MET A 210 -20.18 0.07 -7.77
C MET A 210 -18.79 0.27 -8.39
N GLY A 211 -17.76 -0.48 -7.97
CA GLY A 211 -16.42 -0.41 -8.56
C GLY A 211 -15.71 0.94 -8.40
N LYS A 212 -16.10 1.76 -7.42
CA LYS A 212 -15.36 2.98 -7.08
C LYS A 212 -14.00 2.64 -6.45
N VAL A 213 -13.00 3.48 -6.70
CA VAL A 213 -11.70 3.38 -6.02
C VAL A 213 -11.86 3.84 -4.57
N PRO A 214 -11.70 2.99 -3.53
CA PRO A 214 -12.11 3.32 -2.16
C PRO A 214 -11.49 4.59 -1.56
N LYS A 215 -10.22 4.86 -1.88
CA LYS A 215 -9.47 6.00 -1.34
C LYS A 215 -8.46 6.52 -2.34
N ILE A 216 -8.15 7.80 -2.18
CA ILE A 216 -6.98 8.42 -2.79
C ILE A 216 -5.93 8.59 -1.70
N VAL A 217 -4.70 8.15 -1.99
CA VAL A 217 -3.55 8.27 -1.11
C VAL A 217 -2.60 9.32 -1.70
N GLN A 218 -2.12 10.22 -0.86
CA GLN A 218 -1.18 11.27 -1.21
C GLN A 218 0.00 11.24 -0.24
N PRO A 219 1.22 10.90 -0.71
CA PRO A 219 2.41 10.93 0.12
C PRO A 219 2.76 12.36 0.53
N TYR A 220 3.46 12.51 1.66
CA TYR A 220 4.00 13.79 2.10
C TYR A 220 5.22 14.17 1.25
N THR A 221 5.31 15.44 0.90
CA THR A 221 6.43 15.97 0.14
C THR A 221 7.51 16.45 1.08
N LYS A 222 8.67 15.78 1.10
CA LYS A 222 9.82 16.20 1.91
C LYS A 222 10.38 17.53 1.40
N ILE A 223 10.60 18.51 2.28
CA ILE A 223 11.29 19.76 1.94
C ILE A 223 12.76 19.62 2.31
N SER A 224 13.67 19.92 1.38
CA SER A 224 15.11 19.69 1.53
C SER A 224 15.83 20.70 2.44
N VAL A 225 15.12 21.49 3.25
CA VAL A 225 15.79 22.52 4.06
C VAL A 225 16.44 21.83 5.25
N ALA A 226 17.75 22.04 5.37
CA ALA A 226 18.65 21.46 6.35
C ALA A 226 17.97 21.35 7.72
N GLY A 227 17.83 20.11 8.20
CA GLY A 227 17.32 19.89 9.54
C GLY A 227 18.12 20.74 10.50
N SER A 228 17.42 21.49 11.35
CA SER A 228 18.07 22.20 12.45
C SER A 228 18.71 21.14 13.34
N VAL A 229 20.04 21.02 13.25
CA VAL A 229 20.82 20.12 14.09
C VAL A 229 20.67 20.65 15.51
N LYS A 230 19.87 19.96 16.33
CA LYS A 230 19.78 20.27 17.76
C LYS A 230 21.02 19.69 18.44
N GLY A 231 22.08 20.50 18.50
CA GLY A 231 23.31 20.19 19.23
C GLY A 231 24.08 18.98 18.69
N GLU A 232 25.39 19.01 18.85
CA GLU A 232 26.21 17.81 18.74
C GLU A 232 26.50 17.34 20.17
N GLU A 233 25.97 16.18 20.55
CA GLU A 233 26.32 15.55 21.82
C GLU A 233 27.24 14.37 21.56
N VAL A 234 28.31 14.25 22.34
CA VAL A 234 29.20 13.09 22.31
C VAL A 234 28.40 11.87 22.79
N GLY A 235 28.40 10.82 21.98
CA GLY A 235 27.71 9.57 22.23
C GLY A 235 28.54 8.54 23.00
N ASP A 236 28.28 7.26 22.74
CA ASP A 236 28.76 6.14 23.54
C ASP A 236 30.26 5.81 23.44
N LEU A 237 30.97 6.33 22.43
CA LEU A 237 32.42 6.19 22.28
C LEU A 237 33.06 7.59 22.25
N ASP A 238 34.04 7.81 23.12
CA ASP A 238 34.89 8.98 23.13
C ASP A 238 36.29 8.59 23.60
N THR A 239 37.27 8.56 22.68
CA THR A 239 38.67 8.25 23.00
C THR A 239 39.51 9.52 23.17
N THR A 240 38.90 10.69 23.34
CA THR A 240 39.65 11.96 23.41
C THR A 240 40.24 12.21 24.79
N ASP A 241 41.28 13.04 24.83
CA ASP A 241 41.99 13.41 26.05
C ASP A 241 41.00 13.92 27.12
N GLY A 242 41.02 13.29 28.29
CA GLY A 242 40.13 13.58 29.42
C GLY A 242 38.84 12.76 29.51
N SER A 243 38.57 11.88 28.54
CA SER A 243 37.42 10.95 28.55
C SER A 243 37.68 9.67 29.37
N ASN A 244 36.64 8.85 29.59
CA ASN A 244 36.76 7.54 30.25
C ASN A 244 37.59 6.53 29.44
N ASP A 245 37.61 6.66 28.11
CA ASP A 245 38.41 5.80 27.22
C ASP A 245 39.74 6.48 26.82
N ASN A 246 40.17 7.51 27.56
CA ASN A 246 41.41 8.23 27.32
C ASN A 246 42.64 7.40 27.74
N LEU A 247 42.99 6.39 26.95
CA LEU A 247 44.16 5.56 27.16
C LEU A 247 44.96 5.37 25.85
N PRO A 248 46.30 5.31 25.91
CA PRO A 248 47.14 5.21 24.71
C PRO A 248 46.82 4.02 23.81
N GLN A 249 46.38 2.89 24.35
CA GLN A 249 46.02 1.71 23.55
C GLN A 249 44.81 1.97 22.63
N TYR A 250 43.89 2.87 22.99
CA TYR A 250 42.69 3.16 22.21
C TYR A 250 42.87 4.33 21.22
N THR A 251 44.06 4.94 21.20
CA THR A 251 44.36 6.10 20.36
C THR A 251 45.65 5.94 19.57
N THR A 252 46.60 5.16 20.07
CA THR A 252 47.89 4.89 19.44
C THR A 252 47.87 3.53 18.77
N PHE A 253 48.06 3.53 17.46
CA PHE A 253 48.05 2.34 16.64
C PHE A 253 49.46 2.05 16.15
N GLU A 254 49.87 0.80 16.23
CA GLU A 254 51.23 0.39 15.91
C GLU A 254 51.24 -0.94 15.14
N ILE A 255 52.01 -0.98 14.05
CA ILE A 255 52.33 -2.19 13.32
C ILE A 255 53.81 -2.47 13.53
N GLN A 256 54.10 -3.63 14.12
CA GLN A 256 55.45 -4.08 14.42
C GLN A 256 55.76 -5.35 13.63
N GLU A 257 57.02 -5.46 13.22
CA GLU A 257 57.60 -6.66 12.65
C GLU A 257 58.55 -7.28 13.65
N MET A 258 58.45 -8.60 13.81
CA MET A 258 59.39 -9.37 14.62
C MET A 258 60.63 -9.66 13.79
N LEU A 259 61.78 -9.14 14.24
CA LEU A 259 63.05 -9.37 13.55
C LEU A 259 63.47 -10.83 13.73
N LEU A 260 63.97 -11.45 12.67
CA LEU A 260 64.60 -12.77 12.75
C LEU A 260 66.09 -12.60 12.96
N ASN A 261 66.56 -13.02 14.12
CA ASN A 261 67.98 -13.11 14.42
C ASN A 261 68.49 -14.50 14.05
N ASN A 262 69.81 -14.59 13.84
CA ASN A 262 70.48 -15.87 13.68
C ASN A 262 71.74 -15.93 14.55
N SER A 263 72.12 -17.14 14.94
CA SER A 263 73.38 -17.39 15.64
C SER A 263 73.93 -18.76 15.25
N GLN A 264 75.25 -18.88 15.29
CA GLN A 264 75.95 -20.14 15.06
C GLN A 264 75.86 -21.00 16.33
N TRP A 265 75.17 -22.12 16.23
CA TRP A 265 75.00 -23.07 17.32
C TRP A 265 75.87 -24.29 17.06
N THR A 266 76.43 -24.84 18.13
CA THR A 266 77.27 -26.04 18.06
C THR A 266 76.66 -27.09 18.95
N ALA A 267 76.31 -28.25 18.38
CA ALA A 267 75.84 -29.39 19.13
C ALA A 267 76.88 -30.50 19.08
N THR A 268 77.14 -31.09 20.24
CA THR A 268 78.09 -32.20 20.39
C THR A 268 77.29 -33.45 20.74
N SER A 269 77.34 -34.44 19.87
CA SER A 269 76.78 -35.76 20.14
C SER A 269 77.88 -36.70 20.61
N TYR A 270 77.62 -37.41 21.70
CA TYR A 270 78.47 -38.48 22.19
C TYR A 270 78.03 -39.79 21.54
N CYS A 271 78.92 -40.40 20.75
CA CYS A 271 78.70 -41.72 20.18
C CYS A 271 79.58 -42.74 20.89
N ASN A 272 79.00 -43.90 21.19
CA ASN A 272 79.68 -45.02 21.78
C ASN A 272 79.34 -46.26 20.95
N ASP A 273 80.34 -46.83 20.29
CA ASP A 273 80.20 -48.01 19.42
C ASP A 273 80.64 -49.32 20.11
N GLY A 274 80.85 -49.28 21.44
CA GLY A 274 81.26 -50.42 22.25
C GLY A 274 82.76 -50.72 22.25
N TRP A 275 83.56 -50.04 21.42
CA TRP A 275 85.03 -50.19 21.38
C TRP A 275 85.77 -48.90 21.73
N GLY A 276 85.08 -47.76 21.73
CA GLY A 276 85.56 -46.49 22.27
C GLY A 276 84.44 -45.44 22.30
N SER A 277 84.63 -44.41 23.13
CA SER A 277 83.75 -43.23 23.12
C SER A 277 84.37 -42.14 22.26
N TRP A 278 83.61 -41.59 21.32
CA TRP A 278 84.03 -40.47 20.50
C TRP A 278 82.90 -39.44 20.35
N THR A 279 83.28 -38.19 20.12
CA THR A 279 82.33 -37.07 19.99
C THR A 279 82.25 -36.61 18.54
N LYS A 280 81.03 -36.33 18.09
CA LYS A 280 80.78 -35.65 16.81
C LYS A 280 80.18 -34.28 17.07
N THR A 281 80.91 -33.25 16.67
CA THR A 281 80.46 -31.87 16.76
C THR A 281 79.92 -31.43 15.41
N TYR A 282 78.71 -30.86 15.39
CA TYR A 282 78.13 -30.24 14.20
C TYR A 282 77.73 -28.80 14.51
N SER A 283 78.08 -27.92 13.59
CA SER A 283 77.70 -26.51 13.61
C SER A 283 76.51 -26.28 12.70
N TYR A 284 75.54 -25.50 13.16
CA TYR A 284 74.37 -25.11 12.38
C TYR A 284 73.95 -23.69 12.73
N THR A 285 73.26 -23.03 11.80
CA THR A 285 72.68 -21.70 12.06
C THR A 285 71.31 -21.88 12.70
N GLY A 286 71.17 -21.49 13.97
CA GLY A 286 69.88 -21.38 14.63
C GLY A 286 69.27 -20.00 14.35
N TYR A 287 67.99 -19.96 13.97
CA TYR A 287 67.24 -18.71 13.84
C TYR A 287 66.24 -18.60 14.97
N PHE A 288 66.14 -17.42 15.57
CA PHE A 288 65.26 -17.15 16.69
C PHE A 288 64.71 -15.74 16.60
N ASN A 289 63.59 -15.50 17.27
CA ASN A 289 62.95 -14.19 17.30
C ASN A 289 63.84 -13.19 18.04
N GLY A 290 64.13 -12.07 17.38
CA GLY A 290 64.77 -10.89 17.93
C GLY A 290 63.76 -9.91 18.52
N GLY A 291 64.15 -8.63 18.57
CA GLY A 291 63.27 -7.55 19.00
C GLY A 291 62.16 -7.21 18.01
N LEU A 292 61.16 -6.48 18.48
CA LEU A 292 60.10 -5.90 17.64
C LEU A 292 60.61 -4.59 17.03
N ARG A 293 60.42 -4.44 15.71
CA ARG A 293 60.70 -3.22 14.96
C ARG A 293 59.38 -2.59 14.54
N THR A 294 59.16 -1.34 14.94
CA THR A 294 58.00 -0.57 14.52
C THR A 294 58.09 -0.20 13.03
N LEU A 295 57.12 -0.64 12.23
CA LEU A 295 57.01 -0.33 10.82
C LEU A 295 56.06 0.84 10.54
N ALA A 296 55.00 0.95 11.33
CA ALA A 296 54.10 2.10 11.31
C ALA A 296 53.57 2.39 12.71
N LYS A 297 53.46 3.68 13.06
CA LYS A 297 52.93 4.15 14.33
C LYS A 297 52.24 5.49 14.15
N TRP A 298 51.00 5.61 14.60
CA TRP A 298 50.22 6.83 14.48
C TRP A 298 49.19 6.96 15.60
N VAL A 299 48.61 8.15 15.74
CA VAL A 299 47.61 8.48 16.76
C VAL A 299 46.36 9.01 16.08
N THR A 300 45.21 8.48 16.48
CA THR A 300 43.89 8.90 16.00
C THR A 300 42.88 8.78 17.13
N GLN A 301 42.00 9.77 17.25
CA GLN A 301 40.91 9.77 18.21
C GLN A 301 39.56 9.55 17.52
N TYR A 302 38.60 8.99 18.26
CA TYR A 302 37.26 8.70 17.79
C TYR A 302 36.20 9.23 18.75
N LYS A 303 35.15 9.82 18.17
CA LYS A 303 33.95 10.26 18.89
C LYS A 303 32.71 9.82 18.15
N THR A 304 31.76 9.20 18.85
CA THR A 304 30.40 9.12 18.32
C THR A 304 29.68 10.44 18.56
N ILE A 305 28.90 10.91 17.58
CA ILE A 305 28.10 12.12 17.70
C ILE A 305 26.64 11.75 17.49
N ASN A 306 25.80 12.09 18.46
CA ASN A 306 24.36 12.06 18.34
C ASN A 306 23.89 13.41 17.80
N GLN A 307 23.28 13.41 16.62
CA GLN A 307 22.69 14.59 15.98
C GLN A 307 21.17 14.42 15.93
N GLY A 308 20.42 15.34 16.53
CA GLY A 308 18.98 15.44 16.34
C GLY A 308 18.67 16.25 15.08
N THR A 309 18.15 15.62 14.03
CA THR A 309 17.69 16.30 12.82
C THR A 309 16.17 16.39 12.80
N THR A 310 15.61 17.58 12.55
CA THR A 310 14.18 17.72 12.29
C THR A 310 13.94 17.88 10.79
N ILE A 311 13.20 16.96 10.18
CA ILE A 311 12.86 16.97 8.76
C ILE A 311 11.46 17.56 8.60
N GLU A 312 11.33 18.51 7.68
CA GLU A 312 10.06 19.15 7.34
C GLU A 312 9.40 18.49 6.12
N TYR A 313 8.09 18.30 6.22
CA TYR A 313 7.24 17.70 5.20
C TYR A 313 6.04 18.58 4.90
N ILE A 314 5.65 18.63 3.64
CA ILE A 314 4.40 19.21 3.14
C ILE A 314 3.34 18.10 3.07
N ARG A 315 2.18 18.32 3.68
CA ARG A 315 1.01 17.43 3.58
C ARG A 315 -0.28 18.17 3.15
N PRO A 316 -1.30 17.44 2.65
CA PRO A 316 -2.60 18.02 2.28
C PRO A 316 -3.32 18.65 3.47
N ARG A 317 -4.27 19.55 3.17
CA ARG A 317 -5.02 20.33 4.17
C ARG A 317 -6.51 19.97 4.19
N ASN A 318 -7.12 20.05 5.37
CA ASN A 318 -8.58 20.02 5.51
C ASN A 318 -9.16 21.45 5.59
N GLU A 319 -10.37 21.64 5.06
CA GLU A 319 -11.12 22.89 5.25
C GLU A 319 -11.30 23.16 6.75
N GLY A 320 -10.94 24.37 7.18
CA GLY A 320 -11.02 24.80 8.58
C GLY A 320 -9.73 24.64 9.41
N ASP A 321 -8.64 24.09 8.87
CA ASP A 321 -7.35 24.10 9.57
C ASP A 321 -6.88 25.55 9.80
N SER A 322 -6.55 25.94 11.05
CA SER A 322 -6.36 27.33 11.49
C SER A 322 -5.05 28.00 11.06
N ASP A 323 -4.06 27.23 10.59
CA ASP A 323 -2.65 27.67 10.67
C ASP A 323 -1.96 27.92 9.31
N ALA A 324 -2.67 28.37 8.28
CA ALA A 324 -1.99 28.86 7.06
C ALA A 324 -2.85 29.77 6.17
N VAL A 325 -2.20 30.81 5.63
CA VAL A 325 -2.68 31.76 4.60
C VAL A 325 -3.23 30.99 3.39
N TYR A 326 -4.36 31.45 2.85
CA TYR A 326 -5.11 30.86 1.73
C TYR A 326 -4.20 30.22 0.65
N GLY A 327 -4.42 28.93 0.35
CA GLY A 327 -3.79 28.23 -0.77
C GLY A 327 -2.47 27.50 -0.49
N THR A 328 -2.02 27.39 0.77
CA THR A 328 -0.72 26.78 1.11
C THR A 328 -0.84 25.42 1.83
N TYR A 329 0.17 24.57 1.62
CA TYR A 329 0.33 23.25 2.23
C TYR A 329 0.54 23.31 3.75
N LYS A 330 0.28 22.22 4.49
CA LYS A 330 0.55 22.13 5.94
C LYS A 330 1.93 21.51 6.19
N TYR A 331 2.72 22.12 7.06
CA TYR A 331 4.01 21.59 7.48
C TYR A 331 3.86 20.52 8.57
N TYR A 332 4.66 19.45 8.46
CA TYR A 332 4.78 18.37 9.43
C TYR A 332 6.26 18.09 9.71
N TYR A 333 6.62 17.94 10.98
CA TYR A 333 8.00 17.84 11.42
C TYR A 333 8.28 16.46 12.02
N VAL A 334 9.36 15.82 11.56
CA VAL A 334 9.83 14.53 12.08
C VAL A 334 11.23 14.72 12.64
N SER A 335 11.39 14.51 13.95
CA SER A 335 12.71 14.52 14.59
C SER A 335 13.31 13.11 14.55
N GLN A 336 14.53 12.97 14.02
CA GLN A 336 15.30 11.74 13.97
C GLN A 336 16.63 11.95 14.69
N ALA A 337 17.03 10.99 15.52
CA ALA A 337 18.36 10.95 16.10
C ALA A 337 19.28 10.15 15.17
N GLN A 338 20.32 10.77 14.66
CA GLN A 338 21.35 10.13 13.85
C GLN A 338 22.63 10.01 14.68
N LYS A 339 23.14 8.78 14.83
CA LYS A 339 24.44 8.54 15.46
C LYS A 339 25.49 8.36 14.37
N THR A 340 26.57 9.13 14.44
CA THR A 340 27.69 9.07 13.48
C THR A 340 29.02 8.86 14.21
N LEU A 341 30.04 8.34 13.52
CA LEU A 341 31.38 8.17 14.07
C LEU A 341 32.34 9.18 13.42
N LYS A 342 32.90 10.08 14.25
CA LYS A 342 33.88 11.09 13.87
C LYS A 342 35.29 10.56 14.17
N ARG A 343 36.11 10.44 13.13
CA ARG A 343 37.54 10.11 13.21
C ARG A 343 38.36 11.40 13.18
N ILE A 344 39.29 11.54 14.12
CA ILE A 344 40.14 12.73 14.29
C ILE A 344 41.61 12.26 14.24
N PRO A 345 42.23 12.24 13.05
CA PRO A 345 43.64 11.87 12.92
C PRO A 345 44.52 12.97 13.55
N LEU A 346 45.48 12.59 14.41
CA LEU A 346 46.32 13.54 15.13
C LEU A 346 47.74 13.61 14.56
N THR A 347 48.47 12.50 14.59
CA THR A 347 49.90 12.49 14.21
C THR A 347 50.31 11.13 13.69
N ILE A 348 51.15 11.10 12.66
CA ILE A 348 51.80 9.90 12.15
C ILE A 348 53.27 10.00 12.55
N TYR A 349 53.72 9.09 13.43
CA TYR A 349 55.12 9.05 13.88
C TYR A 349 56.01 8.27 12.91
N ILE A 350 55.52 7.13 12.42
CA ILE A 350 56.26 6.24 11.51
C ILE A 350 55.26 5.68 10.49
N ASN A 351 55.64 5.64 9.21
CA ASN A 351 54.85 4.98 8.16
C ASN A 351 55.76 4.43 7.05
N SER A 352 56.70 3.55 7.42
CA SER A 352 57.67 2.98 6.47
C SER A 352 57.02 2.10 5.39
N LEU A 353 55.80 1.62 5.65
CA LEU A 353 54.99 0.80 4.76
C LEU A 353 54.11 1.61 3.79
N ASN A 354 54.18 2.94 3.81
CA ASN A 354 53.35 3.81 2.96
C ASN A 354 51.84 3.50 3.03
N LEU A 355 51.34 3.16 4.21
CA LEU A 355 49.93 2.81 4.40
C LEU A 355 49.03 3.97 3.97
N SER A 356 47.95 3.66 3.26
CA SER A 356 46.93 4.65 2.91
C SER A 356 46.12 5.07 4.15
N ASP A 357 45.46 6.22 4.08
CA ASP A 357 44.58 6.65 5.18
C ASP A 357 43.40 5.71 5.38
N GLU A 358 42.86 5.16 4.29
CA GLU A 358 41.81 4.15 4.34
C GLU A 358 42.27 2.86 5.02
N TYR A 359 43.49 2.39 4.72
CA TYR A 359 44.05 1.22 5.38
C TYR A 359 44.23 1.47 6.88
N ARG A 360 44.82 2.61 7.26
CA ARG A 360 44.98 2.98 8.68
C ARG A 360 43.63 3.08 9.38
N LYS A 361 42.64 3.73 8.78
CA LYS A 361 41.26 3.79 9.31
C LYS A 361 40.69 2.40 9.57
N ASN A 362 40.80 1.46 8.64
CA ASN A 362 40.23 0.13 8.83
C ASN A 362 41.04 -0.72 9.83
N PHE A 363 42.35 -0.51 9.92
CA PHE A 363 43.18 -1.08 10.98
C PHE A 363 42.73 -0.57 12.35
N GLU A 364 42.61 0.75 12.51
CA GLU A 364 42.14 1.42 13.74
C GLU A 364 40.79 0.86 14.20
N LEU A 365 39.82 0.77 13.29
CA LEU A 365 38.49 0.24 13.57
C LEU A 365 38.49 -1.24 13.98
N THR A 366 39.42 -2.02 13.43
CA THR A 366 39.60 -3.43 13.81
C THR A 366 40.16 -3.55 15.22
N THR A 367 41.21 -2.77 15.55
CA THR A 367 41.79 -2.71 16.89
C THR A 367 40.76 -2.25 17.92
N LEU A 368 40.05 -1.14 17.66
CA LEU A 368 39.01 -0.64 18.56
C LEU A 368 37.90 -1.66 18.80
N SER A 369 37.49 -2.40 17.76
CA SER A 369 36.46 -3.44 17.89
C SER A 369 36.91 -4.66 18.70
N GLN A 370 38.21 -4.90 18.80
CA GLN A 370 38.80 -5.98 19.60
C GLN A 370 39.06 -5.55 21.04
N GLU A 371 39.61 -4.36 21.22
CA GLU A 371 40.07 -3.88 22.53
C GLU A 371 38.94 -3.25 23.36
N LEU A 372 37.91 -2.69 22.70
CA LEU A 372 36.75 -2.11 23.37
C LEU A 372 35.53 -3.03 23.24
N ASN A 373 34.77 -3.14 24.34
CA ASN A 373 33.44 -3.76 24.34
C ASN A 373 32.40 -2.83 23.71
N LEU A 374 32.56 -2.52 22.42
CA LEU A 374 31.67 -1.63 21.69
C LEU A 374 30.23 -2.16 21.72
N ASN A 375 29.28 -1.28 22.00
CA ASN A 375 27.86 -1.63 21.95
C ASN A 375 27.39 -1.86 20.50
N ASN A 376 26.20 -2.44 20.35
CA ASN A 376 25.66 -2.78 19.03
C ASN A 376 25.43 -1.56 18.13
N GLY A 377 25.13 -0.40 18.69
CA GLY A 377 24.94 0.84 17.94
C GLY A 377 26.23 1.33 17.29
N VAL A 378 27.35 1.32 18.02
CA VAL A 378 28.66 1.70 17.47
C VAL A 378 29.17 0.66 16.48
N LYS A 379 29.00 -0.64 16.79
CA LYS A 379 29.37 -1.74 15.87
C LYS A 379 28.67 -1.64 14.51
N GLN A 380 27.38 -1.28 14.49
CA GLN A 380 26.64 -1.09 13.24
C GLN A 380 27.18 0.07 12.39
N ILE A 381 27.67 1.14 13.00
CA ILE A 381 28.26 2.28 12.30
C ILE A 381 29.61 1.91 11.67
N ILE A 382 30.39 1.06 12.36
CA ILE A 382 31.71 0.60 11.91
C ILE A 382 31.60 -0.45 10.79
N ASN A 383 30.66 -1.39 10.91
CA ASN A 383 30.51 -2.54 10.01
C ASN A 383 29.87 -2.17 8.67
N THR A 384 30.54 -1.33 7.90
CA THR A 384 30.17 -1.01 6.52
C THR A 384 30.56 -2.15 5.57
N LYS A 385 29.98 -2.16 4.37
CA LYS A 385 30.34 -3.14 3.33
C LYS A 385 31.82 -3.06 2.96
N ASP A 386 32.36 -1.85 2.84
CA ASP A 386 33.77 -1.63 2.48
C ASP A 386 34.70 -2.11 3.60
N PHE A 387 34.34 -1.84 4.86
CA PHE A 387 35.08 -2.35 6.02
C PHE A 387 35.06 -3.88 6.06
N THR A 388 33.90 -4.50 5.82
CA THR A 388 33.76 -5.97 5.78
C THR A 388 34.60 -6.58 4.66
N ASN A 389 34.61 -5.97 3.47
CA ASN A 389 35.45 -6.40 2.36
C ASN A 389 36.95 -6.26 2.67
N TRP A 390 37.32 -5.14 3.31
CA TRP A 390 38.69 -4.92 3.77
C TRP A 390 39.11 -5.97 4.79
N GLN A 391 38.25 -6.29 5.77
CA GLN A 391 38.51 -7.33 6.76
C GLN A 391 38.67 -8.70 6.09
N ALA A 392 37.80 -9.07 5.15
CA ALA A 392 37.97 -10.32 4.40
C ALA A 392 39.31 -10.40 3.66
N THR A 393 39.81 -9.25 3.17
CA THR A 393 41.05 -9.18 2.40
C THR A 393 42.29 -9.22 3.30
N TYR A 394 42.32 -8.40 4.36
CA TYR A 394 43.54 -8.13 5.12
C TYR A 394 43.51 -8.68 6.56
N TYR A 395 42.34 -8.91 7.15
CA TYR A 395 42.22 -9.42 8.51
C TYR A 395 42.10 -10.95 8.54
N ARG A 396 42.84 -11.59 9.45
CA ARG A 396 42.82 -13.05 9.64
C ARG A 396 42.49 -13.37 11.09
N PRO A 397 41.20 -13.59 11.41
CA PRO A 397 40.78 -13.98 12.76
C PRO A 397 41.17 -15.44 13.06
N ASN A 398 41.56 -15.72 14.30
CA ASN A 398 41.88 -17.04 14.86
C ASN A 398 42.78 -17.88 13.94
N GLY A 399 43.97 -17.36 13.65
CA GLY A 399 44.86 -17.89 12.63
C GLY A 399 45.05 -19.42 12.66
N ASN A 400 44.54 -20.07 11.61
CA ASN A 400 45.19 -21.21 10.95
C ASN A 400 46.46 -20.79 10.18
N GLY A 401 46.89 -19.53 10.33
CA GLY A 401 48.16 -19.01 9.83
C GLY A 401 49.19 -19.02 10.95
N ASN A 402 50.11 -19.98 10.89
CA ASN A 402 51.25 -20.05 11.78
C ASN A 402 52.19 -18.86 11.54
N LEU A 403 52.27 -17.90 12.47
CA LEU A 403 53.51 -17.14 12.65
C LEU A 403 54.53 -18.13 13.25
N CYS A 404 55.31 -18.77 12.38
CA CYS A 404 56.31 -19.74 12.79
C CYS A 404 57.33 -19.03 13.70
N MET A 405 57.40 -19.46 14.97
CA MET A 405 58.11 -18.74 16.03
C MET A 405 59.54 -19.23 16.27
N ASN A 406 60.01 -20.25 15.56
CA ASN A 406 61.40 -20.69 15.58
C ASN A 406 61.73 -21.46 14.30
N TYR A 407 62.92 -21.24 13.74
CA TYR A 407 63.39 -21.95 12.55
C TYR A 407 64.81 -22.48 12.79
N THR A 408 65.05 -23.73 12.47
CA THR A 408 66.40 -24.30 12.45
C THR A 408 66.63 -24.91 11.08
N PHE A 409 67.69 -24.44 10.42
CA PHE A 409 68.16 -24.99 9.15
C PHE A 409 69.56 -25.57 9.39
N SER A 410 69.69 -26.89 9.31
CA SER A 410 70.99 -27.55 9.31
C SER A 410 71.42 -27.82 7.87
N ASN A 411 72.42 -27.09 7.37
CA ASN A 411 73.09 -27.45 6.12
C ASN A 411 74.09 -28.57 6.42
N GLY A 412 73.61 -29.81 6.39
CA GLY A 412 74.45 -31.01 6.43
C GLY A 412 74.11 -31.89 5.23
N SER A 413 75.12 -32.42 4.57
CA SER A 413 74.95 -33.44 3.52
C SER A 413 74.16 -34.65 4.06
N GLU A 414 73.27 -35.22 3.22
CA GLU A 414 72.50 -36.42 3.55
C GLU A 414 73.43 -37.55 4.04
N TRP A 415 73.24 -38.00 5.29
CA TRP A 415 73.99 -39.13 5.81
C TRP A 415 73.29 -40.43 5.41
N LYS A 416 73.99 -41.29 4.65
CA LYS A 416 73.52 -42.64 4.34
C LYS A 416 73.74 -43.58 5.54
N PRO A 417 72.76 -44.42 5.91
CA PRO A 417 72.90 -45.32 7.04
C PRO A 417 74.01 -46.35 6.81
N SER A 418 74.98 -46.40 7.73
CA SER A 418 75.88 -47.55 7.87
C SER A 418 75.09 -48.74 8.40
N SER A 419 75.22 -49.90 7.75
CA SER A 419 74.58 -51.16 8.15
C SER A 419 75.22 -51.84 9.37
N LYS A 420 76.15 -51.18 10.06
CA LYS A 420 76.80 -51.70 11.28
C LYS A 420 76.88 -50.62 12.35
N GLY A 421 76.04 -50.72 13.38
CA GLY A 421 76.10 -49.92 14.61
C GLY A 421 74.74 -49.43 15.10
N LYS A 422 74.09 -50.21 15.97
CA LYS A 422 73.05 -49.70 16.88
C LYS A 422 73.73 -48.73 17.87
N TYR A 423 73.04 -47.64 18.25
CA TYR A 423 73.44 -46.62 19.24
C TYR A 423 74.22 -45.39 18.73
N CYS A 424 73.63 -44.66 17.77
CA CYS A 424 73.66 -43.20 17.78
C CYS A 424 72.37 -42.69 17.10
N SER A 425 71.25 -42.69 17.83
CA SER A 425 69.96 -42.21 17.32
C SER A 425 69.68 -40.80 17.81
N TRP A 426 69.94 -39.82 16.95
CA TRP A 426 69.06 -38.66 16.85
C TRP A 426 68.60 -38.57 15.39
N VAL A 427 67.30 -38.72 15.18
CA VAL A 427 66.66 -38.32 13.94
C VAL A 427 66.39 -36.82 14.09
N GLN A 428 67.31 -35.97 13.64
CA GLN A 428 66.89 -34.65 13.18
C GLN A 428 66.55 -34.82 11.70
N THR A 429 65.25 -34.85 11.42
CA THR A 429 64.74 -34.82 10.06
C THR A 429 65.36 -33.63 9.32
N PRO A 430 65.81 -33.80 8.06
CA PRO A 430 66.22 -32.67 7.20
C PRO A 430 65.08 -31.67 6.95
N ASN A 431 63.86 -32.06 7.29
CA ASN A 431 62.69 -31.21 7.25
C ASN A 431 62.61 -30.44 8.57
N ALA A 432 62.76 -29.13 8.49
CA ALA A 432 62.58 -28.17 9.58
C ALA A 432 61.44 -28.61 10.52
N ASN A 433 61.74 -28.77 11.81
CA ASN A 433 60.69 -28.98 12.81
C ASN A 433 59.98 -27.63 13.03
N TYR A 434 58.82 -27.46 12.40
CA TYR A 434 57.96 -26.29 12.56
C TYR A 434 57.20 -26.39 13.89
N SER A 435 57.54 -25.54 14.86
CA SER A 435 56.78 -25.39 16.11
C SER A 435 56.17 -23.99 16.15
N CYS A 436 54.86 -23.90 15.97
CA CYS A 436 54.11 -22.65 15.95
C CYS A 436 53.23 -22.63 17.21
N ALA A 437 53.48 -21.71 18.14
CA ALA A 437 52.89 -21.78 19.48
C ALA A 437 51.85 -20.69 19.79
N SER A 438 51.56 -19.76 18.88
CA SER A 438 50.61 -18.67 19.15
C SER A 438 49.62 -18.42 18.01
N HIS A 439 48.35 -18.68 18.29
CA HIS A 439 47.21 -18.32 17.43
C HIS A 439 46.75 -16.90 17.77
N ASN A 440 47.35 -15.88 17.15
CA ASN A 440 46.90 -14.50 17.30
C ASN A 440 46.14 -14.05 16.05
N ASN A 441 45.18 -13.13 16.23
CA ASN A 441 44.59 -12.38 15.12
C ASN A 441 45.69 -11.50 14.51
N TRP A 442 45.82 -11.47 13.18
CA TRP A 442 46.80 -10.60 12.52
C TRP A 442 46.22 -9.95 11.27
N ILE A 443 46.78 -8.79 10.92
CA ILE A 443 46.38 -7.99 9.76
C ILE A 443 47.56 -7.97 8.78
N VAL A 444 47.31 -8.33 7.53
CA VAL A 444 48.30 -8.35 6.44
C VAL A 444 48.51 -6.92 5.95
N PRO A 445 49.73 -6.33 6.07
CA PRO A 445 50.04 -5.06 5.44
C PRO A 445 49.90 -5.15 3.92
N ASN A 446 49.29 -4.14 3.30
CA ASN A 446 49.24 -4.03 1.86
C ASN A 446 50.69 -3.86 1.34
N GLN A 447 51.13 -4.72 0.43
CA GLN A 447 52.43 -4.60 -0.25
C GLN A 447 52.31 -3.75 -1.50
#